data_AF-A0A7C4LV30-F1
#
_entry.id   AF-A0A7C4LV30-F1
#
_cell.length_a   1.000
_cell.length_b   1.000
_cell.length_c   1.000
_cell.angle_alpha   90.00
_cell.angle_beta   90.00
_cell.angle_gamma   90.00
#
_symmetry.space_group_name_H-M   'P 1'
#
loop_
_entity.id
_entity.type
_entity.pdbx_description
1 polymer ?
#
loop_
_entity_poly.entity_id
_entity_poly.type
_entity_poly.pdbx_seq_one_letter_code
_entity_poly.pdbx_strand_id
1 'polypeptide(L)'
;MLIITYVKLEKYMEMLRQRGTDRRVTQKHQLAGLEISEMLGDKEHKSLYIKLAKEKGVSQMLSLAKDVANRKNIKNKGAYFMKIVFSKENE
;
A
#
# COMPACT_ATOMS: atom_id res chain seq x y z
N MET A 1 -40.49 18.16 -6.28
CA MET A 1 -39.26 18.91 -5.92
C MET A 1 -38.58 18.38 -4.64
N LEU A 2 -39.32 17.99 -3.59
CA LEU A 2 -38.73 17.48 -2.33
C LEU A 2 -37.94 16.15 -2.46
N ILE A 3 -38.44 15.19 -3.23
CA ILE A 3 -37.84 13.85 -3.37
C ILE A 3 -36.47 13.91 -4.07
N ILE A 4 -36.34 14.76 -5.10
CA ILE A 4 -35.09 14.92 -5.86
C ILE A 4 -33.98 15.53 -4.97
N THR A 5 -34.33 16.47 -4.08
CA THR A 5 -33.39 17.06 -3.13
C THR A 5 -32.90 16.04 -2.10
N TYR A 6 -33.81 15.17 -1.63
CA TYR A 6 -33.49 14.15 -0.62
C TYR A 6 -32.55 13.07 -1.17
N VAL A 7 -32.83 12.55 -2.37
CA VAL A 7 -31.97 11.59 -3.08
C VAL A 7 -30.56 12.18 -3.34
N LYS A 8 -30.47 13.49 -3.61
CA LYS A 8 -29.19 14.17 -3.82
C LYS A 8 -28.36 14.31 -2.53
N LEU A 9 -29.02 14.49 -1.38
CA LEU A 9 -28.38 14.59 -0.08
C LEU A 9 -27.80 13.24 0.38
N GLU A 10 -28.53 12.15 0.21
CA GLU A 10 -28.06 10.80 0.57
C GLU A 10 -26.81 10.42 -0.21
N LYS A 11 -26.79 10.63 -1.54
CA LYS A 11 -25.62 10.37 -2.38
C LYS A 11 -24.41 11.23 -1.99
N TYR A 12 -24.64 12.48 -1.58
CA TYR A 12 -23.58 13.36 -1.09
C TYR A 12 -22.97 12.84 0.22
N MET A 13 -23.81 12.40 1.17
CA MET A 13 -23.35 11.82 2.43
C MET A 13 -22.59 10.52 2.22
N GLU A 14 -23.00 9.69 1.26
CA GLU A 14 -22.29 8.47 0.89
C GLU A 14 -20.89 8.75 0.33
N MET A 15 -20.75 9.73 -0.58
CA MET A 15 -19.43 10.16 -1.09
C MET A 15 -18.52 10.69 0.04
N LEU A 16 -19.06 11.41 1.02
CA LEU A 16 -18.28 11.88 2.18
C LEU A 16 -17.78 10.70 3.04
N ARG A 17 -18.62 9.68 3.27
CA ARG A 17 -18.22 8.46 3.97
C ARG A 17 -17.14 7.70 3.21
N GLN A 18 -17.31 7.54 1.89
CA GLN A 18 -16.33 6.92 1.01
C GLN A 18 -14.98 7.66 1.05
N ARG A 19 -14.97 8.99 0.90
CA ARG A 19 -13.76 9.81 1.02
C ARG A 19 -13.05 9.68 2.37
N GLY A 20 -13.83 9.62 3.46
CA GLY A 20 -13.30 9.41 4.81
C GLY A 20 -12.61 8.05 4.97
N THR A 21 -13.11 7.02 4.29
CA THR A 21 -12.52 5.67 4.25
C THR A 21 -11.31 5.63 3.32
N ASP A 22 -11.40 6.20 2.13
CA ASP A 22 -10.32 6.25 1.13
C ASP A 22 -9.09 6.99 1.63
N ARG A 23 -9.28 8.08 2.38
CA ARG A 23 -8.18 8.80 3.02
C ARG A 23 -7.44 7.92 4.02
N ARG A 24 -8.18 7.17 4.86
CA ARG A 24 -7.57 6.25 5.84
C ARG A 24 -6.83 5.11 5.14
N VAL A 25 -7.42 4.54 4.09
CA VAL A 25 -6.81 3.47 3.30
C VAL A 25 -5.54 3.97 2.60
N THR A 26 -5.60 5.13 1.96
CA THR A 26 -4.43 5.78 1.35
C THR A 26 -3.33 6.02 2.37
N GLN A 27 -3.68 6.53 3.55
CA GLN A 27 -2.72 6.77 4.63
C GLN A 27 -2.05 5.46 5.10
N LYS A 28 -2.81 4.36 5.21
CA LYS A 28 -2.25 3.04 5.52
C LYS A 28 -1.23 2.58 4.46
N HIS A 29 -1.55 2.74 3.17
CA HIS A 29 -0.63 2.38 2.09
C HIS A 29 0.64 3.24 2.09
N GLN A 30 0.50 4.54 2.35
CA GLN A 30 1.63 5.48 2.43
C GLN A 30 2.57 5.12 3.57
N LEU A 31 2.03 4.88 4.78
CA LEU A 31 2.81 4.47 5.94
C LEU A 31 3.54 3.14 5.69
N ALA A 32 2.83 2.14 5.15
CA ALA A 32 3.43 0.85 4.84
C ALA A 32 4.56 0.96 3.81
N GLY A 33 4.37 1.72 2.74
CA GLY A 33 5.41 1.90 1.72
C GLY A 33 6.65 2.63 2.24
N LEU A 34 6.48 3.58 3.15
CA LEU A 34 7.60 4.23 3.85
C LEU A 34 8.36 3.22 4.73
N GLU A 35 7.64 2.48 5.56
CA GLU A 35 8.21 1.46 6.45
C GLU A 35 8.99 0.38 5.66
N ILE A 36 8.43 -0.11 4.55
CA ILE A 36 9.11 -1.06 3.66
C ILE A 36 10.42 -0.45 3.12
N SER A 37 10.38 0.79 2.64
CA SER A 37 11.56 1.47 2.10
C SER A 37 12.67 1.63 3.14
N GLU A 38 12.30 1.84 4.41
CA GLU A 38 13.24 1.94 5.52
C GLU A 38 13.85 0.58 5.89
N MET A 39 13.02 -0.47 6.01
CA MET A 39 13.48 -1.83 6.31
C MET A 39 14.46 -2.37 5.27
N LEU A 40 14.22 -2.06 4.00
CA LEU A 40 15.05 -2.50 2.88
C LEU A 40 16.26 -1.59 2.63
N GLY A 41 16.33 -0.43 3.29
CA GLY A 41 17.38 0.57 3.07
C GLY A 41 17.29 1.24 1.68
N ASP A 42 16.09 1.30 1.11
CA ASP A 42 15.83 1.70 -0.28
C ASP A 42 14.80 2.84 -0.35
N LYS A 43 15.15 3.97 0.26
CA LYS A 43 14.25 5.13 0.43
C LYS A 43 13.89 5.82 -0.89
N GLU A 44 14.74 5.69 -1.91
CA GLU A 44 14.54 6.30 -3.24
C GLU A 44 13.30 5.72 -3.94
N HIS A 45 12.98 4.45 -3.68
CA HIS A 45 11.86 3.75 -4.30
C HIS A 45 10.58 3.73 -3.44
N LYS A 46 10.44 4.61 -2.43
CA LYS A 46 9.25 4.67 -1.55
C LYS A 46 7.91 4.68 -2.31
N SER A 47 7.81 5.42 -3.41
CA SER A 47 6.58 5.50 -4.21
C SER A 47 6.21 4.16 -4.84
N LEU A 48 7.20 3.35 -5.23
CA LEU A 48 7.00 2.00 -5.73
C LEU A 48 6.48 1.08 -4.63
N TYR A 49 7.04 1.16 -3.42
CA TYR A 49 6.58 0.35 -2.29
C TYR A 49 5.15 0.70 -1.85
N ILE A 50 4.76 1.99 -1.91
CA ILE A 50 3.37 2.41 -1.66
C ILE A 50 2.42 1.78 -2.69
N LYS A 51 2.81 1.79 -3.97
CA LYS A 51 2.04 1.16 -5.05
C LYS A 51 1.87 -0.34 -4.80
N LEU A 52 2.95 -1.05 -4.47
CA LEU A 52 2.90 -2.48 -4.16
C LEU A 52 2.03 -2.79 -2.93
N ALA A 53 2.10 -1.98 -1.87
CA ALA A 53 1.26 -2.15 -0.69
C ALA A 53 -0.24 -1.95 -1.01
N LYS A 54 -0.56 -1.06 -1.96
CA LYS A 54 -1.92 -0.84 -2.46
C LYS A 54 -2.42 -2.00 -3.32
N GLU A 55 -1.57 -2.53 -4.20
CA GLU A 55 -1.95 -3.54 -5.20
C GLU A 55 -1.93 -4.98 -4.65
N LYS A 56 -0.94 -5.30 -3.82
CA LYS A 56 -0.69 -6.66 -3.29
C LYS A 56 -1.02 -6.78 -1.80
N GLY A 57 -1.49 -5.71 -1.18
CA GLY A 57 -1.91 -5.69 0.22
C GLY A 57 -0.78 -5.38 1.21
N VAL A 58 -1.10 -4.51 2.17
CA VAL A 58 -0.17 -3.99 3.19
C VAL A 58 0.49 -5.11 4.01
N SER A 59 -0.31 -6.03 4.54
CA SER A 59 0.19 -7.08 5.43
C SER A 59 1.17 -8.02 4.73
N GLN A 60 0.89 -8.37 3.48
CA GLN A 60 1.75 -9.25 2.69
C GLN A 60 3.09 -8.58 2.39
N MET A 61 3.06 -7.31 1.97
CA MET A 61 4.27 -6.57 1.63
C MET A 61 5.15 -6.29 2.85
N LEU A 62 4.57 -5.93 4.00
CA LEU A 62 5.33 -5.73 5.25
C LEU A 62 5.96 -7.02 5.76
N SER A 63 5.21 -8.13 5.74
CA SER A 63 5.74 -9.44 6.16
C SER A 63 6.93 -9.86 5.29
N LEU A 64 6.81 -9.69 3.97
CA LEU A 64 7.90 -9.99 3.05
C LEU A 64 9.11 -9.06 3.24
N ALA A 65 8.88 -7.76 3.44
CA ALA A 65 9.96 -6.81 3.67
C ALA A 65 10.73 -7.14 4.96
N LYS A 66 10.02 -7.53 6.02
CA LYS A 66 10.62 -7.98 7.29
C LYS A 66 11.45 -9.25 7.10
N ASP A 67 10.95 -10.23 6.35
CA ASP A 67 11.71 -11.44 6.03
C ASP A 67 13.01 -11.10 5.28
N VAL A 68 12.92 -10.30 4.21
CA VAL A 68 14.09 -9.86 3.44
C VAL A 68 15.08 -9.05 4.29
N ALA A 69 14.59 -8.18 5.17
CA ALA A 69 15.41 -7.36 6.06
C ALA A 69 16.28 -8.19 7.02
N ASN A 70 15.77 -9.35 7.47
CA ASN A 70 16.47 -10.24 8.39
C ASN A 70 17.53 -11.12 7.71
N ARG A 71 17.56 -11.20 6.37
CA ARG A 71 18.53 -12.01 5.64
C ARG A 71 19.88 -11.30 5.58
N LYS A 72 20.86 -11.83 6.32
CA LYS A 72 22.21 -11.24 6.46
C LYS A 72 23.09 -11.38 5.21
N ASN A 73 22.80 -12.34 4.33
CA ASN A 73 23.59 -12.64 3.13
C ASN A 73 23.17 -11.82 1.90
N ILE A 74 22.25 -10.87 2.05
CA ILE A 74 21.71 -10.08 0.94
C ILE A 74 22.25 -8.66 1.02
N LYS A 75 23.08 -8.29 0.05
CA LYS A 75 23.65 -6.93 -0.03
C LYS A 75 22.62 -5.89 -0.47
N ASN A 76 21.87 -6.17 -1.54
CA ASN A 76 20.83 -5.28 -2.04
C ASN A 76 19.45 -5.86 -1.72
N LYS A 77 18.88 -5.41 -0.58
CA LYS A 77 17.59 -5.90 -0.06
C LYS A 77 16.41 -5.43 -0.90
N GLY A 78 16.43 -4.19 -1.40
CA GLY A 78 15.39 -3.65 -2.27
C GLY A 78 15.24 -4.45 -3.57
N ALA A 79 16.35 -4.68 -4.28
CA ALA A 79 16.35 -5.47 -5.52
C ALA A 79 15.92 -6.92 -5.29
N TYR A 80 16.35 -7.53 -4.18
CA TYR A 80 15.95 -8.89 -3.84
C TYR A 80 14.46 -9.00 -3.49
N PHE A 81 13.94 -8.02 -2.73
CA PHE A 81 12.52 -7.93 -2.45
C PHE A 81 11.70 -7.83 -3.75
N MET A 82 12.10 -6.96 -4.68
CA MET A 82 11.48 -6.85 -6.00
C MET A 82 11.46 -8.20 -6.72
N LYS A 83 12.60 -8.89 -6.77
CA LYS A 83 12.69 -10.22 -7.39
C LYS A 83 11.65 -11.18 -6.81
N ILE A 84 11.51 -11.28 -5.49
CA ILE A 84 10.51 -12.16 -4.87
C ILE A 84 9.08 -11.76 -5.22
N VAL A 85 8.78 -10.45 -5.18
CA VAL A 85 7.44 -9.92 -5.46
C VAL A 85 6.95 -10.27 -6.86
N PHE A 86 7.84 -10.26 -7.86
CA PHE A 86 7.51 -10.55 -9.27
C PHE A 86 7.73 -12.03 -9.65
N SER A 87 8.61 -12.76 -8.96
CA SER A 87 8.74 -14.22 -9.18
C SER A 87 7.49 -14.98 -8.73
N LYS A 88 6.79 -14.52 -7.69
CA LYS A 88 5.51 -15.10 -7.23
C LYS A 88 4.33 -14.89 -8.20
N GLU A 89 4.50 -14.14 -9.29
CA GLU A 89 3.45 -13.94 -10.31
C GLU A 89 3.50 -14.99 -11.43
N ASN A 90 4.57 -15.80 -11.51
CA ASN A 90 4.79 -16.76 -12.59
C ASN A 90 4.54 -18.22 -12.17
N GLU A 91 3.89 -18.42 -11.03
CA GLU A 91 3.38 -19.70 -10.51
C GLU A 91 1.87 -19.60 -10.34
#